data_AF-A0A6M0H581-F1
#
_entry.id   AF-A0A6M0H581-F1
#
_cell.length_a   1.000
_cell.length_b   1.000
_cell.length_c   1.000
_cell.angle_alpha   90.00
_cell.angle_beta   90.00
_cell.angle_gamma   90.00
#
_symmetry.space_group_name_H-M   'P 1'
#
loop_
_entity.id
_entity.type
_entity.pdbx_description
1 polymer ?
#
loop_
_entity_poly.entity_id
_entity_poly.type
_entity_poly.pdbx_seq_one_letter_code
_entity_poly.pdbx_strand_id
1 'polypeptide(L)'
;MKRRYLFRIIKINLVLMAIVLLLKYVFPPSIKTIYDYIFEVNDSNFKEMLSLLITVLSILLSMVITIATLLLSMCDKRIMKLLKKFKKLDTVIWAIKVSILSSITSILISSVMYLKLDFTNKYLRISLIGLLINSIYFFIKDSSILVFLINQLLNETFYEENYSNVEKSYIKENNNLEK
;
A
#
# COMPACT_ATOMS: atom_id res chain seq x y z
N MET A 1 -10.37 -16.60 1.77
CA MET A 1 -9.54 -15.78 0.84
C MET A 1 -8.28 -15.18 1.50
N LYS A 2 -8.38 -14.61 2.72
CA LYS A 2 -7.29 -13.89 3.44
C LYS A 2 -5.94 -14.63 3.56
N ARG A 3 -5.93 -15.94 3.92
CA ARG A 3 -4.69 -16.72 4.07
C ARG A 3 -3.98 -16.99 2.73
N ARG A 4 -4.74 -17.20 1.64
CA ARG A 4 -4.20 -17.53 0.31
C ARG A 4 -3.44 -16.35 -0.33
N TYR A 5 -3.80 -15.11 0.00
CA TYR A 5 -3.11 -13.92 -0.52
C TYR A 5 -1.74 -13.74 0.11
N LEU A 6 -1.65 -13.82 1.45
CA LEU A 6 -0.36 -13.81 2.16
C LEU A 6 0.56 -14.95 1.70
N PHE A 7 0.02 -16.17 1.57
CA PHE A 7 0.79 -17.28 1.02
C PHE A 7 1.24 -17.05 -0.43
N ARG A 8 0.47 -16.34 -1.26
CA ARG A 8 0.92 -15.96 -2.61
C ARG A 8 2.06 -14.95 -2.58
N ILE A 9 2.00 -13.93 -1.71
CA ILE A 9 3.09 -12.94 -1.56
C ILE A 9 4.37 -13.64 -1.10
N ILE A 10 4.28 -14.49 -0.07
CA ILE A 10 5.41 -15.26 0.43
C ILE A 10 5.96 -16.19 -0.66
N LYS A 11 5.08 -16.87 -1.41
CA LYS A 11 5.49 -17.77 -2.50
C LYS A 11 6.15 -17.02 -3.65
N ILE A 12 5.65 -15.83 -4.02
CA ILE A 12 6.26 -14.98 -5.05
C ILE A 12 7.64 -14.49 -4.58
N ASN A 13 7.77 -14.01 -3.34
CA ASN A 13 9.06 -13.61 -2.78
C ASN A 13 10.06 -14.78 -2.72
N LEU A 14 9.61 -15.97 -2.34
CA LEU A 14 10.44 -17.18 -2.27
C LEU A 14 10.85 -17.67 -3.67
N VAL A 15 9.96 -17.60 -4.65
CA VAL A 15 10.27 -17.91 -6.06
C VAL A 15 11.24 -16.88 -6.64
N LEU A 16 11.06 -15.58 -6.34
CA LEU A 16 11.98 -14.53 -6.78
C LEU A 16 13.38 -14.76 -6.22
N MET A 17 13.48 -15.12 -4.93
CA MET A 17 14.74 -15.45 -4.28
C MET A 17 15.40 -16.69 -4.89
N ALA A 18 14.61 -17.72 -5.24
CA ALA A 18 15.10 -18.91 -5.93
C ALA A 18 15.60 -18.60 -7.36
N ILE A 19 14.92 -17.72 -8.10
CA ILE A 19 15.35 -17.27 -9.43
C ILE A 19 16.69 -16.53 -9.36
N VAL A 20 16.88 -15.65 -8.37
CA VAL A 20 18.15 -14.94 -8.16
C VAL A 20 19.29 -15.95 -7.84
N LEU A 21 19.01 -16.97 -7.04
CA LEU A 21 19.97 -18.05 -6.76
C LEU A 21 20.30 -18.91 -7.99
N LEU A 22 19.31 -19.19 -8.84
CA LEU A 22 19.51 -19.91 -10.10
C LEU A 22 20.34 -19.09 -11.10
N LEU A 23 20.05 -17.79 -11.26
CA LEU A 23 20.82 -16.90 -12.13
C LEU A 23 22.29 -16.82 -11.73
N LYS A 24 22.60 -16.88 -10.43
CA LYS A 24 23.98 -16.99 -9.93
C LYS A 24 24.70 -18.23 -10.46
N TYR A 25 24.01 -19.37 -10.54
CA TYR A 25 24.60 -20.63 -10.98
C TYR A 25 24.70 -20.75 -12.51
N VAL A 26 23.73 -20.18 -13.25
CA VAL A 26 23.64 -20.36 -14.70
C VAL A 26 24.47 -19.33 -15.48
N PHE A 27 24.62 -18.09 -15.01
CA PHE A 27 25.32 -17.01 -15.75
C PHE A 27 26.39 -16.26 -14.94
N PRO A 28 27.45 -16.94 -14.46
CA PRO A 28 28.47 -16.30 -13.63
C PRO A 28 29.27 -15.15 -14.29
N PRO A 29 29.74 -15.19 -15.55
CA PRO A 29 30.63 -14.15 -16.08
C PRO A 29 29.90 -12.91 -16.61
N SER A 30 28.75 -13.06 -17.27
CA SER A 30 28.04 -11.93 -17.92
C SER A 30 27.34 -10.99 -16.94
N ILE A 31 26.91 -11.51 -15.78
CA ILE A 31 26.27 -10.70 -14.73
C ILE A 31 27.31 -9.84 -14.00
N LYS A 32 28.57 -10.31 -13.91
CA LYS A 32 29.65 -9.60 -13.22
C LYS A 32 29.94 -8.24 -13.85
N THR A 33 30.00 -8.16 -15.18
CA THR A 33 30.32 -6.94 -15.94
C THR A 33 29.22 -5.87 -15.84
N ILE A 34 27.95 -6.27 -15.92
CA ILE A 34 26.81 -5.34 -15.76
C ILE A 34 26.74 -4.83 -14.31
N TYR A 35 27.09 -5.69 -13.35
CA TYR A 35 27.00 -5.37 -11.94
C TYR A 35 28.11 -4.44 -11.45
N ASP A 36 29.36 -4.70 -11.85
CA ASP A 36 30.50 -3.84 -11.49
C ASP A 36 30.32 -2.42 -12.07
N TYR A 37 29.67 -2.30 -13.24
CA TYR A 37 29.30 -1.00 -13.82
C TYR A 37 28.23 -0.24 -13.00
N ILE A 38 27.24 -0.92 -12.43
CA ILE A 38 26.14 -0.28 -11.69
C ILE A 38 26.52 0.04 -10.24
N PHE A 39 27.27 -0.83 -9.57
CA PHE A 39 27.47 -0.78 -8.12
C PHE A 39 28.85 -0.31 -7.66
N GLU A 40 29.90 -0.44 -8.46
CA GLU A 40 31.27 -0.14 -8.01
C GLU A 40 31.61 1.36 -8.10
N VAL A 41 30.87 2.12 -8.93
CA VAL A 41 31.16 3.55 -9.20
C VAL A 41 30.36 4.53 -8.32
N ASN A 42 29.23 4.11 -7.73
CA ASN A 42 28.21 5.07 -7.22
C ASN A 42 27.65 4.74 -5.83
N ASP A 43 28.47 4.16 -4.95
CA ASP A 43 28.00 3.65 -3.66
C ASP A 43 27.49 4.77 -2.70
N SER A 44 28.04 5.99 -2.81
CA SER A 44 27.55 7.18 -2.12
C SER A 44 26.18 7.63 -2.65
N ASN A 45 26.06 7.77 -3.97
CA ASN A 45 24.83 8.17 -4.65
C ASN A 45 23.69 7.17 -4.39
N PHE A 46 24.00 5.87 -4.30
CA PHE A 46 23.02 4.85 -3.94
C PHE A 46 22.47 5.05 -2.52
N LYS A 47 23.32 5.40 -1.55
CA LYS A 47 22.89 5.64 -0.16
C LYS A 47 22.00 6.88 -0.06
N GLU A 48 22.32 7.92 -0.83
CA GLU A 48 21.50 9.14 -0.93
C GLU A 48 20.13 8.83 -1.55
N MET A 49 20.09 8.11 -2.67
CA MET A 49 18.83 7.69 -3.29
C MET A 49 17.97 6.83 -2.34
N LEU A 50 18.61 5.92 -1.61
CA LEU A 50 17.91 5.05 -0.66
C LEU A 50 17.36 5.85 0.54
N SER A 51 18.11 6.84 1.03
CA SER A 51 17.66 7.77 2.09
C SER A 51 16.43 8.57 1.64
N LEU A 52 16.46 9.09 0.41
CA LEU A 52 15.32 9.80 -0.18
C LEU A 52 14.10 8.87 -0.31
N LEU A 53 14.30 7.64 -0.77
CA LEU A 53 13.25 6.64 -0.89
C LEU A 53 12.59 6.31 0.46
N ILE A 54 13.40 6.12 1.52
CA ILE A 54 12.90 5.90 2.89
C ILE A 54 12.03 7.07 3.34
N THR A 55 12.50 8.30 3.08
CA THR A 55 11.79 9.53 3.47
C THR A 55 10.43 9.61 2.78
N VAL A 56 10.38 9.40 1.46
CA VAL A 56 9.14 9.41 0.67
C VAL A 56 8.18 8.31 1.15
N LEU A 57 8.67 7.09 1.37
CA LEU A 57 7.86 5.98 1.89
C LEU A 57 7.29 6.30 3.29
N SER A 58 8.08 6.95 4.15
CA SER A 58 7.62 7.36 5.49
C SER A 58 6.50 8.40 5.41
N ILE A 59 6.60 9.38 4.51
CA ILE A 59 5.55 10.39 4.30
C ILE A 59 4.26 9.71 3.81
N LEU A 60 4.36 8.84 2.81
CA LEU A 60 3.21 8.10 2.28
C LEU A 60 2.56 7.21 3.34
N LEU A 61 3.36 6.55 4.18
CA LEU A 61 2.86 5.76 5.29
C LEU A 61 2.08 6.62 6.31
N SER A 62 2.63 7.78 6.69
CA SER A 62 1.93 8.72 7.58
C SER A 62 0.59 9.18 7.02
N MET A 63 0.52 9.42 5.70
CA MET A 63 -0.71 9.77 5.01
C MET A 63 -1.75 8.64 5.09
N VAL A 64 -1.34 7.40 4.81
CA VAL A 64 -2.23 6.22 4.90
C VAL A 64 -2.75 6.01 6.34
N ILE A 65 -1.89 6.17 7.35
CA ILE A 65 -2.30 6.08 8.76
C ILE A 65 -3.32 7.17 9.09
N THR A 66 -3.09 8.40 8.66
CA THR A 66 -4.01 9.53 8.89
C THR A 66 -5.37 9.29 8.24
N ILE A 67 -5.39 8.78 7.01
CA ILE A 67 -6.62 8.40 6.32
C ILE A 67 -7.34 7.29 7.09
N ALA A 68 -6.61 6.26 7.54
CA ALA A 68 -7.19 5.16 8.30
C ALA A 68 -7.78 5.62 9.64
N THR A 69 -7.10 6.51 10.36
CA THR A 69 -7.61 7.07 11.62
C THR A 69 -8.80 7.99 11.40
N LEU A 70 -8.81 8.79 10.33
CA LEU A 70 -9.98 9.59 9.94
C LEU A 70 -11.19 8.72 9.61
N LEU A 71 -11.00 7.64 8.84
CA LEU A 71 -12.07 6.68 8.56
C LEU A 71 -12.61 6.02 9.83
N LEU A 72 -11.71 5.73 10.79
CA LEU A 72 -12.09 5.14 12.07
C LEU A 72 -12.83 6.14 12.97
N SER A 73 -12.39 7.40 13.01
CA SER A 73 -12.99 8.44 13.86
C SER A 73 -14.33 8.95 13.30
N MET A 74 -14.46 9.00 11.98
CA MET A 74 -15.71 9.37 11.29
C MET A 74 -16.68 8.19 11.17
N CYS A 75 -16.30 6.98 11.58
CA CYS A 75 -17.18 5.81 11.65
C CYS A 75 -18.22 5.95 12.78
N ASP A 76 -19.08 6.94 12.63
CA ASP A 76 -20.30 7.08 13.39
C ASP A 76 -21.23 5.90 13.08
N LYS A 77 -22.22 5.62 13.96
CA LYS A 77 -23.13 4.46 13.82
C LYS A 77 -23.80 4.37 12.43
N ARG A 78 -23.94 5.50 11.71
CA ARG A 78 -24.48 5.61 10.35
C ARG A 78 -23.54 5.07 9.27
N ILE A 79 -22.26 5.47 9.28
CA ILE A 79 -21.24 5.01 8.33
C ILE A 79 -20.94 3.53 8.53
N MET A 80 -20.89 3.06 9.78
CA MET A 80 -20.74 1.64 10.11
C MET A 80 -21.91 0.78 9.58
N LYS A 81 -23.14 1.32 9.58
CA LYS A 81 -24.32 0.67 8.98
C LYS A 81 -24.23 0.61 7.45
N LEU A 82 -23.82 1.70 6.78
CA LEU A 82 -23.59 1.73 5.33
C LEU A 82 -22.50 0.72 4.92
N LEU A 83 -21.34 0.76 5.59
CA LEU A 83 -20.24 -0.18 5.37
C LEU A 83 -20.62 -1.66 5.62
N LYS A 84 -21.45 -1.94 6.63
CA LYS A 84 -22.04 -3.27 6.84
C LYS A 84 -22.99 -3.68 5.71
N LYS A 85 -23.79 -2.74 5.19
CA LYS A 85 -24.72 -2.96 4.05
C LYS A 85 -23.95 -3.35 2.77
N PHE A 86 -22.75 -2.81 2.57
CA PHE A 86 -21.92 -3.12 1.40
C PHE A 86 -21.10 -4.41 1.51
N LYS A 87 -21.09 -5.14 2.64
CA LYS A 87 -20.19 -6.30 2.90
C LYS A 87 -18.68 -6.03 2.64
N LYS A 88 -18.28 -4.77 2.45
CA LYS A 88 -16.92 -4.36 2.07
C LYS A 88 -16.09 -3.83 3.24
N LEU A 89 -16.67 -3.66 4.43
CA LEU A 89 -15.95 -3.18 5.62
C LEU A 89 -14.73 -4.04 5.94
N ASP A 90 -14.89 -5.35 5.90
CA ASP A 90 -13.78 -6.29 6.12
C ASP A 90 -12.69 -6.14 5.06
N THR A 91 -13.04 -5.76 3.84
CA THR A 91 -12.09 -5.54 2.73
C THR A 91 -11.35 -4.24 2.90
N VAL A 92 -12.02 -3.15 3.33
CA VAL A 92 -11.40 -1.85 3.60
C VAL A 92 -10.40 -1.96 4.74
N ILE A 93 -10.82 -2.52 5.89
CA ILE A 93 -9.94 -2.71 7.05
C ILE A 93 -8.76 -3.62 6.68
N TRP A 94 -8.99 -4.64 5.86
CA TRP A 94 -7.92 -5.51 5.40
C TRP A 94 -6.94 -4.80 4.47
N ALA A 95 -7.42 -4.00 3.51
CA ALA A 95 -6.58 -3.21 2.61
C ALA A 95 -5.71 -2.21 3.40
N ILE A 96 -6.27 -1.54 4.40
CA ILE A 96 -5.53 -0.66 5.31
C ILE A 96 -4.43 -1.44 6.03
N LYS A 97 -4.76 -2.58 6.64
CA LYS A 97 -3.78 -3.40 7.37
C LYS A 97 -2.65 -3.88 6.47
N VAL A 98 -2.96 -4.34 5.26
CA VAL A 98 -1.95 -4.83 4.32
C VAL A 98 -1.08 -3.70 3.80
N SER A 99 -1.66 -2.55 3.45
CA SER A 99 -0.91 -1.37 2.99
C SER A 99 0.08 -0.87 4.06
N ILE A 100 -0.37 -0.74 5.32
CA ILE A 100 0.50 -0.35 6.45
C ILE A 100 1.60 -1.39 6.68
N LEU A 101 1.28 -2.69 6.64
CA LEU A 101 2.28 -3.74 6.84
C LEU A 101 3.32 -3.71 5.71
N SER A 102 2.88 -3.54 4.46
CA SER A 102 3.75 -3.49 3.28
C SER A 102 4.67 -2.27 3.26
N SER A 103 4.21 -1.12 3.74
CA SER A 103 5.06 0.08 3.84
C SER A 103 6.12 -0.09 4.94
N ILE A 104 5.75 -0.61 6.11
CA ILE A 104 6.68 -0.89 7.22
C ILE A 104 7.75 -1.88 6.77
N THR A 105 7.38 -2.96 6.07
CA THR A 105 8.36 -3.92 5.55
C THR A 105 9.28 -3.28 4.52
N SER A 106 8.76 -2.41 3.64
CA SER A 106 9.58 -1.67 2.66
C SER A 106 10.61 -0.76 3.35
N ILE A 107 10.19 -0.05 4.40
CA ILE A 107 11.07 0.84 5.19
C ILE A 107 12.14 0.02 5.91
N LEU A 108 11.78 -1.11 6.54
CA LEU A 108 12.73 -1.99 7.22
C LEU A 108 13.77 -2.56 6.25
N ILE A 109 13.35 -3.06 5.08
CA ILE A 109 14.28 -3.57 4.06
C ILE A 109 15.23 -2.47 3.59
N SER A 110 14.69 -1.27 3.33
CA SER A 110 15.50 -0.11 2.92
C SER A 110 16.48 0.31 4.01
N SER A 111 16.07 0.30 5.28
CA SER A 111 16.91 0.65 6.42
C SER A 111 18.06 -0.37 6.60
N VAL A 112 17.75 -1.66 6.47
CA VAL A 112 18.75 -2.74 6.48
C VAL A 112 19.78 -2.54 5.35
N MET A 113 19.33 -2.18 4.15
CA MET A 113 20.21 -1.83 3.03
C MET A 113 21.03 -0.56 3.29
N TYR A 114 20.46 0.44 3.96
CA TYR A 114 21.12 1.71 4.27
C TYR A 114 22.24 1.57 5.30
N LEU A 115 22.04 0.72 6.32
CA LEU A 115 23.00 0.47 7.39
C LEU A 115 24.23 -0.32 6.93
N LYS A 116 24.29 -0.75 5.66
CA LYS A 116 25.36 -1.60 5.12
C LYS A 116 25.68 -2.77 6.07
N LEU A 117 24.66 -3.48 6.57
CA LEU A 117 24.86 -4.74 7.30
C LEU A 117 25.62 -5.71 6.40
N ASP A 118 26.94 -5.71 6.56
CA ASP A 118 27.99 -6.39 5.79
C ASP A 118 27.52 -7.12 4.52
N PHE A 119 27.10 -6.36 3.50
CA PHE A 119 26.74 -6.91 2.19
C PHE A 119 27.99 -7.11 1.32
N THR A 120 29.03 -7.73 1.88
CA THR A 120 30.17 -8.23 1.10
C THR A 120 29.69 -9.15 -0.03
N ASN A 121 28.54 -9.80 0.18
CA ASN A 121 27.86 -10.62 -0.81
C ASN A 121 26.96 -9.78 -1.75
N LYS A 122 27.52 -9.45 -2.93
CA LYS A 122 26.86 -8.73 -4.05
C LYS A 122 25.46 -9.28 -4.39
N TYR A 123 25.26 -10.60 -4.33
CA TYR A 123 23.97 -11.25 -4.66
C TYR A 123 22.86 -10.95 -3.64
N LEU A 124 23.24 -10.78 -2.37
CA LEU A 124 22.28 -10.51 -1.30
C LEU A 124 21.69 -9.10 -1.44
N ARG A 125 22.48 -8.14 -1.91
CA ARG A 125 22.03 -6.77 -2.24
C ARG A 125 21.00 -6.76 -3.37
N ILE A 126 21.23 -7.53 -4.45
CA ILE A 126 20.24 -7.69 -5.55
C ILE A 126 18.94 -8.30 -5.04
N SER A 127 19.06 -9.35 -4.23
CA SER A 127 17.88 -10.01 -3.67
C SER A 127 17.06 -9.05 -2.80
N LEU A 128 17.72 -8.22 -2.00
CA LEU A 128 17.06 -7.20 -1.17
C LEU A 128 16.41 -6.11 -2.02
N ILE A 129 17.06 -5.64 -3.08
CA ILE A 129 16.46 -4.68 -4.04
C ILE A 129 15.21 -5.28 -4.69
N GLY A 130 15.28 -6.54 -5.12
CA GLY A 130 14.13 -7.24 -5.69
C GLY A 130 12.96 -7.34 -4.71
N LEU A 131 13.24 -7.68 -3.45
CA LEU A 131 12.24 -7.69 -2.37
C LEU A 131 11.65 -6.30 -2.11
N LEU A 132 12.50 -5.27 -2.11
CA LEU A 132 12.07 -3.88 -1.93
C LEU A 132 11.12 -3.42 -3.03
N ILE A 133 11.48 -3.64 -4.30
CA ILE A 133 10.64 -3.28 -5.45
C ILE A 133 9.29 -4.00 -5.37
N ASN A 134 9.28 -5.29 -5.01
CA ASN A 134 8.04 -6.05 -4.88
C ASN A 134 7.16 -5.51 -3.74
N SER A 135 7.77 -5.18 -2.61
CA SER A 135 7.08 -4.58 -1.45
C SER A 135 6.47 -3.22 -1.78
N ILE A 136 7.18 -2.38 -2.56
CA ILE A 136 6.66 -1.10 -3.08
C ILE A 136 5.51 -1.34 -4.05
N TYR A 137 5.61 -2.32 -4.94
CA TYR A 137 4.55 -2.65 -5.88
C TYR A 137 3.25 -3.04 -5.16
N PHE A 138 3.33 -3.89 -4.14
CA PHE A 138 2.16 -4.24 -3.32
C PHE A 138 1.59 -3.02 -2.59
N PHE A 139 2.47 -2.18 -2.03
CA PHE A 139 2.04 -0.94 -1.39
C PHE A 139 1.25 -0.02 -2.34
N ILE A 140 1.74 0.22 -3.56
CA ILE A 140 1.06 1.06 -4.55
C ILE A 140 -0.30 0.46 -4.91
N LYS A 141 -0.33 -0.86 -5.19
CA LYS A 141 -1.55 -1.56 -5.59
C LYS A 141 -2.63 -1.50 -4.50
N ASP A 142 -2.27 -1.82 -3.26
CA ASP A 142 -3.21 -1.86 -2.15
C ASP A 142 -3.65 -0.46 -1.72
N SER A 143 -2.75 0.54 -1.82
CA SER A 143 -3.10 1.94 -1.58
C SER A 143 -4.03 2.51 -2.65
N SER A 144 -3.88 2.12 -3.92
CA SER A 144 -4.81 2.52 -4.99
C SER A 144 -6.23 1.98 -4.74
N ILE A 145 -6.34 0.72 -4.30
CA ILE A 145 -7.62 0.12 -3.90
C ILE A 145 -8.24 0.88 -2.73
N LEU A 146 -7.42 1.28 -1.75
CA LEU A 146 -7.89 2.06 -0.61
C LEU A 146 -8.46 3.42 -1.04
N VAL A 147 -7.74 4.17 -1.89
CA VAL A 147 -8.21 5.45 -2.42
C VAL A 147 -9.52 5.30 -3.19
N PHE A 148 -9.63 4.25 -4.03
CA PHE A 148 -10.87 3.97 -4.75
C PHE A 148 -12.06 3.72 -3.81
N LEU A 149 -11.85 2.90 -2.76
CA LEU A 149 -12.90 2.60 -1.78
C LEU A 149 -13.33 3.83 -0.98
N ILE A 150 -12.39 4.72 -0.65
CA ILE A 150 -12.68 5.97 0.05
C ILE A 150 -13.49 6.91 -0.83
N ASN A 151 -13.10 7.09 -2.09
CA ASN A 151 -13.85 7.92 -3.04
C ASN A 151 -15.27 7.40 -3.26
N GLN A 152 -15.43 6.08 -3.34
CA GLN A 152 -16.76 5.47 -3.42
C GLN A 152 -17.60 5.79 -2.17
N LEU A 153 -16.99 5.69 -0.98
CA LEU A 153 -17.68 5.95 0.28
C LEU A 153 -18.07 7.42 0.45
N LEU A 154 -17.17 8.35 0.09
CA LEU A 154 -17.43 9.79 0.07
C LEU A 154 -18.60 10.13 -0.87
N ASN A 155 -18.57 9.63 -2.10
CA ASN A 155 -19.65 9.86 -3.07
C ASN A 155 -21.00 9.38 -2.53
N GLU A 156 -21.07 8.20 -1.92
CA GLU A 156 -22.32 7.68 -1.38
C GLU A 156 -22.81 8.47 -0.15
N THR A 157 -21.91 8.88 0.75
CA THR A 157 -22.29 9.66 1.94
C THR A 157 -22.78 11.07 1.62
N PHE A 158 -22.23 11.73 0.60
CA PHE A 158 -22.58 13.11 0.27
C PHE A 158 -23.67 13.23 -0.80
N TYR A 159 -23.88 12.22 -1.66
CA TYR A 159 -24.93 12.28 -2.69
C TYR A 159 -26.28 11.70 -2.23
N GLU A 160 -26.37 10.82 -1.22
CA GLU A 160 -27.68 10.33 -0.74
C GLU A 160 -28.46 11.37 0.09
N GLU A 161 -27.81 12.33 0.76
CA GLU A 161 -28.52 13.32 1.59
C GLU A 161 -29.27 14.41 0.80
N ASN A 162 -29.02 14.56 -0.51
CA ASN A 162 -29.68 15.57 -1.35
C ASN A 162 -31.01 15.13 -1.99
N TYR A 163 -31.38 13.84 -1.94
CA TYR A 163 -32.60 13.36 -2.60
C TYR A 163 -33.77 13.03 -1.67
N SER A 164 -33.58 12.94 -0.34
CA SER A 164 -34.65 12.48 0.56
C SER A 164 -35.26 13.52 1.50
N ASN A 165 -34.66 14.71 1.64
CA ASN A 165 -35.16 15.73 2.58
C ASN A 165 -35.82 16.95 1.93
N VAL A 166 -35.60 17.22 0.63
CA VAL A 166 -36.24 18.36 -0.04
C VAL A 166 -37.67 18.02 -0.48
N GLU A 167 -37.97 16.77 -0.86
CA GLU A 167 -39.32 16.40 -1.31
C GLU A 167 -40.37 16.29 -0.19
N LYS A 168 -39.96 16.13 1.08
CA LYS A 168 -40.91 15.99 2.20
C LYS A 168 -41.26 17.30 2.90
N SER A 169 -40.48 18.36 2.72
CA SER A 169 -40.81 19.69 3.26
C SER A 169 -41.86 20.42 2.42
N TYR A 170 -41.86 20.26 1.10
CA TYR A 170 -42.83 20.97 0.24
C TYR A 170 -44.25 20.38 0.29
N ILE A 171 -44.41 19.07 0.54
CA ILE A 171 -45.75 18.44 0.61
C ILE A 171 -46.46 18.79 1.93
N LYS A 172 -45.72 19.09 3.01
CA LYS A 172 -46.32 19.39 4.31
C LYS A 172 -46.78 20.85 4.45
N GLU A 173 -46.19 21.76 3.66
CA GLU A 173 -46.55 23.18 3.70
C GLU A 173 -47.79 23.50 2.84
N ASN A 174 -47.97 22.81 1.70
CA ASN A 174 -49.18 22.97 0.88
C ASN A 174 -50.45 22.40 1.52
N ASN A 175 -50.35 21.34 2.33
CA ASN A 175 -51.52 20.74 2.99
C ASN A 175 -52.04 21.55 4.20
N ASN A 176 -51.30 22.57 4.65
CA ASN A 176 -51.70 23.46 5.74
C ASN A 176 -52.27 24.80 5.24
N LEU A 177 -52.27 25.07 3.93
CA LEU A 177 -52.86 26.27 3.33
C LEU A 177 -54.27 26.02 2.77
N GLU A 178 -54.74 24.76 2.74
CA GLU A 178 -56.09 24.37 2.29
C GLU A 178 -57.05 24.01 3.45
N LYS A 179 -56.79 24.47 4.68
CA LYS A 179 -57.74 24.41 5.81
C LYS A 179 -57.90 25.77 6.45
#